data_AF-A0A452TW84-F1
#
_entry.id   AF-A0A452TW84-F1
#
_cell.length_a   1.000
_cell.length_b   1.000
_cell.length_c   1.000
_cell.angle_alpha   90.00
_cell.angle_beta   90.00
_cell.angle_gamma   90.00
#
_symmetry.space_group_name_H-M   'P 1'
#
loop_
_entity.id
_entity.type
_entity.pdbx_description
1 polymer ?
#
loop_
_entity_poly.entity_id
_entity_poly.type
_entity_poly.pdbx_seq_one_letter_code
_entity_poly.pdbx_strand_id
1 'polypeptide(L)'
;MDIFLLPVANPDGYVYTQTQNRLWRKTRSLSPGSRCVGADPNRNWNASFAGEGASDNPCSEIYHGPHANSEAEVKSVVDFIQEHGNFKCFIDLHSYSQLLMYPYGYTVKTAPDADELDQVARRAAKALASLSGTTYQVGPTCTTVYPASGSSVDWAYDNGIKYAFTFELRDTGHYGFLLPANQIIPTAEETWLGLKTIMEHVRDNLY
;
A
#
# COMPACT_ATOMS: atom_id res chain seq x y z
N MET A 1 -18.38 -7.22 -10.51
CA MET A 1 -16.96 -7.26 -10.13
C MET A 1 -16.87 -8.04 -8.85
N ASP A 2 -15.84 -8.88 -8.74
CA ASP A 2 -15.55 -9.58 -7.50
C ASP A 2 -14.62 -8.71 -6.65
N ILE A 3 -14.80 -8.76 -5.33
CA ILE A 3 -13.95 -8.05 -4.36
C ILE A 3 -13.21 -9.10 -3.56
N PHE A 4 -11.88 -9.10 -3.67
CA PHE A 4 -10.99 -9.89 -2.84
C PHE A 4 -10.44 -9.01 -1.74
N LEU A 5 -10.66 -9.39 -0.49
CA LEU A 5 -10.18 -8.66 0.69
C LEU A 5 -9.18 -9.54 1.45
N LEU A 6 -7.97 -9.03 1.65
CA LEU A 6 -6.93 -9.65 2.47
C LEU A 6 -6.72 -8.79 3.74
N PRO A 7 -7.40 -9.11 4.87
CA PRO A 7 -7.37 -8.24 6.04
C PRO A 7 -5.99 -8.13 6.70
N VAL A 8 -5.17 -9.18 6.62
CA VAL A 8 -3.84 -9.23 7.21
C VAL A 8 -2.85 -9.80 6.18
N ALA A 9 -2.18 -8.91 5.46
CA ALA A 9 -1.22 -9.29 4.42
C ALA A 9 0.16 -9.72 4.97
N ASN A 10 0.47 -9.41 6.23
CA ASN A 10 1.69 -9.84 6.94
C ASN A 10 1.31 -10.46 8.31
N PRO A 11 0.82 -11.71 8.32
CA PRO A 11 0.27 -12.34 9.53
C PRO A 11 1.34 -12.55 10.62
N ASP A 12 2.55 -12.95 10.25
CA ASP A 12 3.64 -13.20 11.20
C ASP A 12 4.08 -11.90 11.89
N GLY A 13 4.26 -10.83 11.10
CA GLY A 13 4.53 -9.50 11.63
C GLY A 13 3.40 -9.02 12.54
N TYR A 14 2.14 -9.22 12.14
CA TYR A 14 0.99 -8.82 12.95
C TYR A 14 0.96 -9.51 14.31
N VAL A 15 1.14 -10.83 14.38
CA VAL A 15 1.23 -11.57 15.66
C VAL A 15 2.41 -11.08 16.50
N TYR A 16 3.56 -10.79 15.86
CA TYR A 16 4.74 -10.28 16.55
C TYR A 16 4.50 -8.91 17.19
N THR A 17 3.66 -8.05 16.60
CA THR A 17 3.27 -6.77 17.22
C THR A 17 2.43 -6.93 18.48
N GLN A 18 1.68 -8.02 18.61
CA GLN A 18 0.83 -8.28 19.78
C GLN A 18 1.54 -9.03 20.90
N THR A 19 2.64 -9.70 20.58
CA THR A 19 3.30 -10.63 21.51
C THR A 19 4.71 -10.20 21.91
N GLN A 20 5.42 -9.44 21.08
CA GLN A 20 6.85 -9.15 21.28
C GLN A 20 7.19 -7.67 21.10
N ASN A 21 6.99 -7.11 19.89
CA ASN A 21 7.36 -5.73 19.58
C ASN A 21 6.25 -5.03 18.81
N ARG A 22 5.50 -4.18 19.52
CA ARG A 22 4.35 -3.44 18.97
C ARG A 22 4.64 -2.60 17.73
N LEU A 23 5.88 -2.15 17.55
CA LEU A 23 6.29 -1.29 16.45
C LEU A 23 6.99 -2.05 15.31
N TRP A 24 6.96 -3.37 15.32
CA TRP A 24 7.50 -4.18 14.22
C TRP A 24 6.69 -4.00 12.94
N ARG A 25 7.36 -3.78 11.82
CA ARG A 25 6.73 -3.55 10.50
C ARG A 25 6.99 -4.67 9.49
N LYS A 26 8.21 -5.22 9.48
CA LYS A 26 8.69 -6.18 8.48
C LYS A 26 7.99 -7.54 8.57
N THR A 27 8.23 -8.42 7.61
CA THR A 27 7.92 -9.85 7.73
C THR A 27 8.74 -10.51 8.86
N ARG A 28 8.62 -11.83 9.03
CA ARG A 28 9.42 -12.61 10.01
C ARG A 28 10.37 -13.62 9.37
N SER A 29 10.67 -13.45 8.08
CA SER A 29 11.63 -14.30 7.35
C SER A 29 13.05 -14.22 7.93
N LEU A 30 13.78 -15.33 7.87
CA LEU A 30 15.18 -15.37 8.31
C LEU A 30 16.09 -14.97 7.14
N SER A 31 16.97 -14.00 7.36
CA SER A 31 17.97 -13.59 6.38
C SER A 31 19.24 -14.45 6.51
N PRO A 32 19.60 -15.29 5.52
CA PRO A 32 20.80 -16.14 5.60
C PRO A 32 22.05 -15.31 5.87
N GLY A 33 22.86 -15.72 6.84
CA GLY A 33 24.10 -15.02 7.21
C GLY A 33 23.92 -13.73 8.02
N SER A 34 22.69 -13.36 8.38
CA SER A 34 22.40 -12.23 9.27
C SER A 34 21.66 -12.66 10.53
N ARG A 35 21.80 -11.88 11.62
CA ARG A 35 20.99 -12.03 12.84
C ARG A 35 19.68 -11.24 12.78
N CYS A 36 19.53 -10.38 11.77
CA CYS A 36 18.35 -9.56 11.57
C CYS A 36 17.24 -10.34 10.83
N VAL A 37 16.00 -9.96 11.10
CA VAL A 37 14.81 -10.72 10.70
C VAL A 37 13.91 -9.82 9.84
N GLY A 38 13.31 -10.42 8.82
CA GLY A 38 12.29 -9.81 7.97
C GLY A 38 12.82 -8.85 6.90
N ALA A 39 12.07 -8.78 5.80
CA ALA A 39 12.15 -7.73 4.80
C ALA A 39 10.91 -6.81 4.89
N ASP A 40 11.01 -5.59 4.37
CA ASP A 40 9.86 -4.71 4.20
C ASP A 40 8.99 -5.29 3.06
N PRO A 41 7.77 -5.79 3.35
CA PRO A 41 6.92 -6.36 2.32
C PRO A 41 6.53 -5.34 1.24
N ASN A 42 6.62 -4.03 1.50
CA ASN A 42 6.35 -2.97 0.52
C ASN A 42 7.64 -2.36 -0.09
N ARG A 43 8.75 -3.11 -0.04
CA ARG A 43 9.96 -2.92 -0.86
C ARG A 43 10.33 -4.18 -1.64
N ASN A 44 9.57 -5.25 -1.46
CA ASN A 44 9.90 -6.58 -1.97
C ASN A 44 9.29 -6.88 -3.35
N TRP A 45 8.43 -6.03 -3.90
CA TRP A 45 7.73 -6.31 -5.15
C TRP A 45 8.64 -6.13 -6.37
N ASN A 46 8.35 -6.85 -7.45
CA ASN A 46 9.10 -6.74 -8.72
C ASN A 46 8.73 -5.47 -9.53
N ALA A 47 8.90 -4.29 -8.94
CA ALA A 47 8.70 -2.99 -9.56
C ALA A 47 9.87 -2.07 -9.21
N SER A 48 10.85 -1.99 -10.13
CA SER A 48 12.14 -1.32 -9.87
C SER A 48 12.82 -1.80 -8.57
N PHE A 49 12.71 -3.10 -8.25
CA PHE A 49 13.23 -3.72 -7.03
C PHE A 49 14.68 -3.31 -6.71
N ALA A 50 14.98 -3.13 -5.42
CA ALA A 50 16.28 -2.66 -4.94
C ALA A 50 16.73 -1.30 -5.52
N GLY A 51 15.76 -0.45 -5.87
CA GLY A 51 15.99 0.93 -6.31
C GLY A 51 16.02 1.92 -5.14
N GLU A 52 15.76 3.19 -5.46
CA GLU A 52 15.71 4.27 -4.47
C GLU A 52 14.64 3.99 -3.38
N GLY A 53 14.87 4.48 -2.16
CA GLY A 53 13.94 4.33 -1.04
C GLY A 53 13.90 2.94 -0.41
N ALA A 54 14.80 2.03 -0.80
CA ALA A 54 15.00 0.71 -0.19
C ALA A 54 16.44 0.53 0.29
N SER A 55 16.69 -0.52 1.08
CA SER A 55 18.03 -0.86 1.60
C SER A 55 18.34 -2.34 1.37
N ASP A 56 19.62 -2.65 1.13
CA ASP A 56 20.16 -4.00 1.03
C ASP A 56 20.63 -4.57 2.36
N ASN A 57 20.66 -3.77 3.43
CA ASN A 57 21.03 -4.19 4.77
C ASN A 57 19.85 -4.94 5.44
N PRO A 58 19.99 -6.23 5.79
CA PRO A 58 18.92 -7.00 6.43
C PRO A 58 18.41 -6.44 7.77
N CYS A 59 19.20 -5.58 8.41
CA CYS A 59 18.81 -4.91 9.66
C CYS A 59 18.03 -3.62 9.45
N SER A 60 17.93 -3.13 8.21
CA SER A 60 17.14 -1.94 7.88
C SER A 60 15.64 -2.23 7.97
N GLU A 61 14.85 -1.23 8.39
CA GLU A 61 13.38 -1.28 8.37
C GLU A 61 12.82 -1.26 6.94
N ILE A 62 13.61 -0.77 5.98
CA ILE A 62 13.28 -0.73 4.55
C ILE A 62 14.11 -1.76 3.75
N TYR A 63 14.51 -2.86 4.38
CA TYR A 63 15.24 -3.93 3.72
C TYR A 63 14.39 -4.53 2.59
N HIS A 64 14.86 -4.51 1.35
CA HIS A 64 14.08 -5.00 0.21
C HIS A 64 13.98 -6.53 0.14
N GLY A 65 14.80 -7.28 0.88
CA GLY A 65 14.88 -8.74 0.75
C GLY A 65 15.98 -9.17 -0.23
N PRO A 66 16.31 -10.47 -0.30
CA PRO A 66 17.40 -10.98 -1.13
C PRO A 66 17.11 -10.92 -2.65
N HIS A 67 15.85 -10.92 -3.05
CA HIS A 67 15.40 -10.74 -4.42
C HIS A 67 13.92 -10.33 -4.44
N ALA A 68 13.42 -9.85 -5.58
CA ALA A 68 12.02 -9.52 -5.74
C ALA A 68 11.12 -10.73 -5.44
N ASN A 69 10.00 -10.48 -4.78
CA ASN A 69 9.00 -11.45 -4.32
C ASN A 69 9.62 -12.58 -3.48
N SER A 70 10.67 -12.30 -2.71
CA SER A 70 11.28 -13.27 -1.78
C SER A 70 10.39 -13.61 -0.60
N GLU A 71 9.55 -12.67 -0.17
CA GLU A 71 8.65 -12.89 0.96
C GLU A 71 7.46 -13.74 0.49
N ALA A 72 7.17 -14.84 1.20
CA ALA A 72 6.11 -15.76 0.82
C ALA A 72 4.74 -15.07 0.79
N GLU A 73 4.54 -14.10 1.68
CA GLU A 73 3.35 -13.25 1.75
C GLU A 73 3.16 -12.43 0.47
N VAL A 74 4.23 -11.80 -0.03
CA VAL A 74 4.21 -11.03 -1.29
C VAL A 74 4.05 -11.95 -2.49
N LYS A 75 4.84 -13.03 -2.54
CA LYS A 75 4.77 -14.03 -3.63
C LYS A 75 3.38 -14.62 -3.79
N SER A 76 2.70 -14.91 -2.68
CA SER A 76 1.33 -15.47 -2.70
C SER A 76 0.33 -14.51 -3.33
N VAL A 77 0.41 -13.20 -3.04
CA VAL A 77 -0.47 -12.20 -3.65
C VAL A 77 -0.14 -11.99 -5.12
N VAL A 78 1.14 -11.95 -5.47
CA VAL A 78 1.60 -11.88 -6.87
C VAL A 78 1.06 -13.05 -7.67
N ASP A 79 1.24 -14.29 -7.19
CA ASP A 79 0.78 -15.49 -7.88
C ASP A 79 -0.74 -15.50 -8.04
N PHE A 80 -1.48 -15.16 -6.98
CA PHE A 80 -2.93 -15.10 -7.01
C PHE A 80 -3.46 -14.10 -8.06
N ILE A 81 -2.88 -12.90 -8.10
CA ILE A 81 -3.29 -11.86 -9.04
C ILE A 81 -2.97 -12.27 -10.49
N GLN A 82 -1.78 -12.84 -10.72
CA GLN A 82 -1.36 -13.27 -12.05
C GLN A 82 -2.16 -14.49 -12.54
N GLU A 83 -2.44 -15.45 -11.67
CA GLU A 83 -3.26 -16.63 -11.99
C GLU A 83 -4.71 -16.23 -12.30
N HIS A 84 -5.28 -15.29 -11.54
CA HIS A 84 -6.61 -14.77 -11.83
C HIS A 84 -6.66 -13.97 -13.14
N GLY A 85 -5.63 -13.18 -13.44
CA GLY A 85 -5.41 -12.54 -14.74
C GLY A 85 -6.38 -11.41 -15.13
N ASN A 86 -7.40 -11.12 -14.31
CA ASN A 86 -8.45 -10.15 -14.63
C ASN A 86 -8.73 -9.13 -13.52
N PHE A 87 -7.71 -8.78 -12.73
CA PHE A 87 -7.82 -7.69 -11.74
C PHE A 87 -7.91 -6.33 -12.45
N LYS A 88 -8.83 -5.46 -12.01
CA LYS A 88 -9.02 -4.11 -12.57
C LYS A 88 -8.59 -3.00 -11.63
N CYS A 89 -8.57 -3.28 -10.33
CA CYS A 89 -8.25 -2.35 -9.26
C CYS A 89 -7.41 -3.07 -8.19
N PHE A 90 -6.42 -2.37 -7.65
CA PHE A 90 -5.60 -2.81 -6.52
C PHE A 90 -5.50 -1.67 -5.52
N ILE A 91 -5.94 -1.90 -4.28
CA ILE A 91 -5.91 -0.88 -3.23
C ILE A 91 -5.09 -1.42 -2.06
N ASP A 92 -4.04 -0.70 -1.71
CA ASP A 92 -3.19 -0.99 -0.57
C ASP A 92 -3.52 -0.03 0.59
N LEU A 93 -3.80 -0.58 1.77
CA LEU A 93 -4.21 0.19 2.95
C LEU A 93 -3.09 0.20 3.99
N HIS A 94 -2.47 1.37 4.17
CA HIS A 94 -1.43 1.65 5.16
C HIS A 94 -1.93 2.67 6.19
N SER A 95 -1.09 2.91 7.19
CA SER A 95 -1.20 4.08 8.06
C SER A 95 0.22 4.50 8.41
N TYR A 96 0.49 5.75 8.76
CA TYR A 96 -0.42 6.88 8.91
C TYR A 96 0.06 8.02 8.02
N SER A 97 -0.81 9.00 7.71
CA SER A 97 -0.50 10.36 7.25
C SER A 97 -1.70 11.05 6.59
N GLN A 98 -2.83 10.35 6.41
CA GLN A 98 -3.99 10.82 5.65
C GLN A 98 -3.62 11.19 4.20
N LEU A 99 -3.13 10.21 3.45
CA LEU A 99 -2.74 10.35 2.04
C LEU A 99 -3.52 9.37 1.18
N LEU A 100 -3.83 9.79 -0.05
CA LEU A 100 -4.36 8.91 -1.08
C LEU A 100 -3.52 9.08 -2.33
N MET A 101 -2.68 8.07 -2.57
CA MET A 101 -1.64 8.10 -3.58
C MET A 101 -1.90 7.11 -4.70
N TYR A 102 -1.21 7.33 -5.80
CA TYR A 102 -1.22 6.47 -6.99
C TYR A 102 0.20 6.42 -7.60
N PRO A 103 0.47 5.50 -8.55
CA PRO A 103 1.77 5.39 -9.19
C PRO A 103 2.27 6.70 -9.83
N TYR A 104 3.58 6.93 -9.91
CA TYR A 104 4.66 6.04 -9.49
C TYR A 104 5.29 6.44 -8.15
N GLY A 105 5.76 5.43 -7.40
CA GLY A 105 6.64 5.59 -6.24
C GLY A 105 8.11 5.51 -6.59
N TYR A 106 8.50 4.58 -7.46
CA TYR A 106 9.92 4.33 -7.78
C TYR A 106 10.55 5.36 -8.74
N THR A 107 9.75 6.24 -9.35
CA THR A 107 10.21 7.22 -10.33
C THR A 107 9.35 8.48 -10.32
N VAL A 108 9.93 9.61 -10.69
CA VAL A 108 9.22 10.88 -10.93
C VAL A 108 8.53 10.94 -12.29
N LYS A 109 8.63 9.88 -13.11
CA LYS A 109 7.85 9.79 -14.34
C LYS A 109 6.37 9.73 -14.02
N THR A 110 5.58 10.49 -14.76
CA THR A 110 4.13 10.47 -14.66
C THR A 110 3.59 9.19 -15.27
N ALA A 111 2.69 8.50 -14.55
CA ALA A 111 1.95 7.36 -15.08
C ALA A 111 1.10 7.79 -16.29
N PRO A 112 0.96 6.96 -17.35
CA PRO A 112 0.13 7.28 -18.51
C PRO A 112 -1.31 7.70 -18.15
N ASP A 113 -1.89 7.09 -17.12
CA ASP A 113 -3.26 7.38 -16.65
C ASP A 113 -3.33 8.38 -15.49
N ALA A 114 -2.24 9.10 -15.19
CA ALA A 114 -2.16 9.95 -13.99
C ALA A 114 -3.30 10.97 -13.87
N ASP A 115 -3.73 11.59 -14.97
CA ASP A 115 -4.84 12.55 -14.96
C ASP A 115 -6.16 11.91 -14.51
N GLU A 116 -6.42 10.66 -14.91
CA GLU A 116 -7.62 9.93 -14.50
C GLU A 116 -7.49 9.45 -13.05
N LEU A 117 -6.33 8.91 -12.67
CA LEU A 117 -6.05 8.47 -11.30
C LEU A 117 -6.18 9.62 -10.31
N ASP A 118 -5.66 10.80 -10.64
CA ASP A 118 -5.77 12.01 -9.82
C ASP A 118 -7.23 12.44 -9.65
N GLN A 119 -8.01 12.46 -10.73
CA GLN A 119 -9.44 12.78 -10.65
C GLN A 119 -10.21 11.81 -9.76
N VAL A 120 -9.96 10.50 -9.90
CA VAL A 120 -10.60 9.46 -9.07
C VAL A 120 -10.20 9.62 -7.61
N ALA A 121 -8.90 9.77 -7.33
CA ALA A 121 -8.38 9.95 -5.98
C ALA A 121 -8.92 11.21 -5.31
N ARG A 122 -9.00 12.35 -6.03
CA ARG A 122 -9.61 13.58 -5.49
C ARG A 122 -11.09 13.42 -5.18
N ARG A 123 -11.85 12.71 -6.03
CA ARG A 123 -13.26 12.40 -5.75
C ARG A 123 -13.39 11.51 -4.50
N ALA A 124 -12.55 10.49 -4.37
CA ALA A 124 -12.54 9.60 -3.21
C ALA A 124 -12.17 10.34 -1.92
N ALA A 125 -11.13 11.18 -1.94
CA ALA A 125 -10.74 12.02 -0.80
C ALA A 125 -11.86 12.99 -0.41
N LYS A 126 -12.56 13.59 -1.38
CA LYS A 126 -13.72 14.47 -1.12
C LYS A 126 -14.90 13.70 -0.51
N ALA A 127 -15.17 12.49 -0.99
CA ALA A 127 -16.23 11.63 -0.45
C ALA A 127 -15.92 11.21 1.00
N LEU A 128 -14.67 10.82 1.28
CA LEU A 128 -14.19 10.54 2.64
C LEU A 128 -14.39 11.75 3.57
N ALA A 129 -13.91 12.93 3.14
CA ALA A 129 -14.02 14.17 3.91
C ALA A 129 -15.48 14.57 4.21
N SER A 130 -16.44 14.18 3.38
CA SER A 130 -17.85 14.53 3.57
C SER A 130 -18.49 13.98 4.85
N LEU A 131 -17.94 12.90 5.41
CA LEU A 131 -18.47 12.28 6.63
C LEU A 131 -17.91 12.91 7.91
N SER A 132 -16.60 13.14 7.95
CA SER A 132 -15.89 13.50 9.19
C SER A 132 -15.04 14.77 9.11
N GLY A 133 -14.94 15.41 7.93
CA GLY A 133 -14.07 16.56 7.70
C GLY A 133 -12.57 16.22 7.57
N THR A 134 -12.20 14.93 7.62
CA THR A 134 -10.82 14.48 7.50
C THR A 134 -10.25 14.82 6.12
N THR A 135 -9.13 15.52 6.10
CA THR A 135 -8.51 15.98 4.85
C THR A 135 -7.39 15.03 4.46
N TYR A 136 -7.43 14.53 3.22
CA TYR A 136 -6.39 13.69 2.63
C TYR A 136 -5.63 14.47 1.56
N GLN A 137 -4.30 14.37 1.57
CA GLN A 137 -3.48 14.85 0.46
C GLN A 137 -3.46 13.80 -0.66
N VAL A 138 -3.54 14.26 -1.91
CA VAL A 138 -3.62 13.40 -3.11
C VAL A 138 -2.45 13.70 -4.04
N GLY A 139 -1.83 12.66 -4.61
CA GLY A 139 -0.83 12.79 -5.66
C GLY A 139 -0.02 11.51 -5.93
N PRO A 140 0.95 11.57 -6.86
CA PRO A 140 1.86 10.46 -7.11
C PRO A 140 2.74 10.17 -5.89
N THR A 141 2.95 8.88 -5.57
CA THR A 141 3.69 8.44 -4.38
C THR A 141 5.07 9.11 -4.24
N CYS A 142 5.87 9.17 -5.32
CA CYS A 142 7.23 9.72 -5.28
C CYS A 142 7.30 11.18 -4.85
N THR A 143 6.29 11.99 -5.20
CA THR A 143 6.24 13.43 -4.90
C THR A 143 5.41 13.77 -3.66
N THR A 144 4.44 12.91 -3.31
CA THR A 144 3.57 13.13 -2.15
C THR A 144 4.21 12.68 -0.85
N VAL A 145 5.04 11.62 -0.90
CA VAL A 145 5.69 11.04 0.29
C VAL A 145 7.21 11.10 0.13
N TYR A 146 7.78 10.20 -0.66
CA TYR A 146 9.19 10.17 -1.05
C TYR A 146 9.38 9.07 -2.13
N PRO A 147 10.48 9.10 -2.91
CA PRO A 147 10.80 8.03 -3.85
C PRO A 147 10.95 6.66 -3.16
N ALA A 148 10.18 5.66 -3.58
CA ALA A 148 10.13 4.34 -2.97
C ALA A 148 10.00 3.23 -4.02
N SER A 149 11.00 2.38 -4.11
CA SER A 149 11.02 1.22 -5.01
C SER A 149 10.36 -0.02 -4.43
N GLY A 150 9.95 -0.96 -5.31
CA GLY A 150 9.46 -2.27 -4.90
C GLY A 150 8.12 -2.24 -4.15
N SER A 151 7.26 -1.26 -4.48
CA SER A 151 5.93 -1.14 -3.86
C SER A 151 4.87 -1.99 -4.57
N SER A 152 3.83 -2.37 -3.82
CA SER A 152 2.70 -3.18 -4.29
C SER A 152 1.91 -2.50 -5.42
N VAL A 153 1.65 -1.21 -5.27
CA VAL A 153 0.83 -0.40 -6.17
C VAL A 153 1.56 -0.10 -7.48
N ASP A 154 2.88 0.15 -7.43
CA ASP A 154 3.69 0.27 -8.63
C ASP A 154 3.73 -1.05 -9.41
N TRP A 155 3.92 -2.18 -8.71
CA TRP A 155 3.89 -3.51 -9.34
C TRP A 155 2.53 -3.81 -9.97
N ALA A 156 1.43 -3.53 -9.26
CA ALA A 156 0.08 -3.75 -9.78
C ALA A 156 -0.15 -2.96 -11.08
N TYR A 157 0.25 -1.69 -11.08
CA TYR A 157 0.11 -0.81 -12.24
C TYR A 157 0.97 -1.25 -13.43
N ASP A 158 2.24 -1.59 -13.18
CA ASP A 158 3.15 -2.12 -14.21
C ASP A 158 2.68 -3.48 -14.78
N ASN A 159 1.84 -4.22 -14.04
CA ASN A 159 1.20 -5.46 -14.51
C ASN A 159 -0.21 -5.23 -15.10
N GLY A 160 -0.55 -3.99 -15.47
CA GLY A 160 -1.77 -3.66 -16.22
C GLY A 160 -3.01 -3.44 -15.36
N ILE A 161 -2.89 -3.38 -14.03
CA ILE A 161 -3.99 -3.01 -13.15
C ILE A 161 -4.03 -1.48 -13.05
N LYS A 162 -4.75 -0.86 -13.98
CA LYS A 162 -4.84 0.61 -14.12
C LYS A 162 -5.18 1.33 -12.81
N TYR A 163 -6.19 0.87 -12.07
CA TYR A 163 -6.67 1.54 -10.86
C TYR A 163 -5.91 1.05 -9.62
N ALA A 164 -4.65 1.46 -9.49
CA ALA A 164 -3.79 1.12 -8.36
C ALA A 164 -3.64 2.31 -7.39
N PHE A 165 -4.00 2.13 -6.12
CA PHE A 165 -4.01 3.22 -5.12
C PHE A 165 -3.44 2.77 -3.77
N THR A 166 -2.73 3.67 -3.09
CA THR A 166 -2.31 3.51 -1.70
C THR A 166 -3.06 4.50 -0.82
N PHE A 167 -3.73 4.03 0.22
CA PHE A 167 -4.19 4.87 1.31
C PHE A 167 -3.17 4.86 2.45
N GLU A 168 -2.84 6.02 2.98
CA GLU A 168 -2.26 6.17 4.31
C GLU A 168 -3.36 6.73 5.20
N LEU A 169 -3.91 5.92 6.11
CA LEU A 169 -5.07 6.28 6.92
C LEU A 169 -4.72 7.29 8.03
N ARG A 170 -5.68 7.52 8.93
CA ARG A 170 -5.47 8.36 10.12
C ARG A 170 -4.31 7.88 10.98
N ASP A 171 -3.66 8.76 11.73
CA ASP A 171 -3.82 10.22 11.75
C ASP A 171 -2.65 10.91 11.02
N THR A 172 -2.34 12.15 11.38
CA THR A 172 -1.20 12.90 10.82
C THR A 172 0.02 12.90 11.75
N GLY A 173 0.08 11.98 12.72
CA GLY A 173 1.23 11.77 13.60
C GLY A 173 1.03 12.10 15.08
N HIS A 174 -0.18 12.45 15.51
CA HIS A 174 -0.44 12.65 16.95
C HIS A 174 -0.36 11.32 17.72
N TYR A 175 -0.99 10.28 17.18
CA TYR A 175 -0.91 8.91 17.66
C TYR A 175 -0.13 8.00 16.71
N GLY A 176 -0.12 8.31 15.41
CA GLY A 176 0.53 7.47 14.39
C GLY A 176 0.01 6.03 14.44
N PHE A 177 0.93 5.06 14.54
CA PHE A 177 0.61 3.62 14.61
C PHE A 177 -0.13 3.19 15.89
N LEU A 178 -0.26 4.07 16.88
CA LEU A 178 -0.95 3.84 18.15
C LEU A 178 -2.31 4.55 18.21
N LEU A 179 -2.96 4.71 17.04
CA LEU A 179 -4.29 5.31 16.93
C LEU A 179 -5.29 4.65 17.91
N PRO A 180 -6.02 5.42 18.74
CA PRO A 180 -6.93 4.87 19.73
C PRO A 180 -8.04 4.01 19.12
N ALA A 181 -8.44 2.95 19.82
CA ALA A 181 -9.45 2.01 19.33
C ALA A 181 -10.82 2.67 19.02
N ASN A 182 -11.15 3.77 19.69
CA ASN A 182 -12.37 4.54 19.41
C ASN A 182 -12.36 5.29 18.05
N GLN A 183 -11.20 5.37 17.38
CA GLN A 183 -11.05 5.92 16.04
C GLN A 183 -11.18 4.85 14.94
N ILE A 184 -11.28 3.55 15.29
CA ILE A 184 -11.39 2.46 14.30
C ILE A 184 -12.64 2.64 13.44
N ILE A 185 -13.81 2.75 14.06
CA ILE A 185 -15.09 2.88 13.34
C ILE A 185 -15.12 4.18 12.51
N PRO A 186 -14.82 5.37 13.07
CA PRO A 186 -14.77 6.60 12.28
C PRO A 186 -13.83 6.52 11.06
N THR A 187 -12.63 5.93 11.23
CA THR A 187 -11.66 5.76 10.14
C THR A 187 -12.20 4.79 9.09
N ALA A 188 -12.81 3.68 9.49
CA ALA A 188 -13.38 2.70 8.58
C ALA A 188 -14.57 3.28 7.78
N GLU A 189 -15.49 3.98 8.44
CA GLU A 189 -16.68 4.54 7.80
C GLU A 189 -16.34 5.62 6.76
N GLU A 190 -15.40 6.52 7.07
CA GLU A 190 -14.97 7.52 6.09
C GLU A 190 -14.19 6.89 4.93
N THR A 191 -13.30 5.94 5.23
CA THR A 191 -12.49 5.26 4.22
C THR A 191 -13.37 4.46 3.28
N TRP A 192 -14.45 3.85 3.78
CA TRP A 192 -15.42 3.13 2.98
C TRP A 192 -16.05 4.00 1.89
N LEU A 193 -16.31 5.29 2.15
CA LEU A 193 -16.82 6.21 1.11
C LEU A 193 -15.78 6.45 0.01
N GLY A 194 -14.51 6.57 0.38
CA GLY A 194 -13.39 6.65 -0.58
C GLY A 194 -13.26 5.38 -1.42
N LEU A 195 -13.25 4.21 -0.79
CA LEU A 195 -13.20 2.91 -1.46
C LEU A 195 -14.38 2.71 -2.41
N LYS A 196 -15.60 3.02 -1.98
CA LYS A 196 -16.80 2.92 -2.81
C LYS A 196 -16.71 3.83 -4.04
N THR A 197 -16.19 5.05 -3.88
CA THR A 197 -15.99 5.99 -5.00
C THR A 197 -15.03 5.42 -6.05
N ILE A 198 -13.94 4.80 -5.61
CA ILE A 198 -12.98 4.14 -6.52
C ILE A 198 -13.65 2.96 -7.22
N MET A 199 -14.31 2.07 -6.47
CA MET A 199 -14.97 0.89 -7.03
C MET A 199 -16.08 1.24 -8.01
N GLU A 200 -16.87 2.29 -7.76
CA GLU A 200 -17.88 2.76 -8.71
C GLU A 200 -17.23 3.28 -10.00
N HIS A 201 -16.12 4.00 -9.92
CA HIS A 201 -15.37 4.42 -11.11
C HIS A 201 -14.85 3.22 -11.90
N VAL A 202 -14.31 2.20 -11.22
CA VAL A 202 -13.84 0.95 -11.86
C VAL A 202 -14.99 0.24 -12.57
N ARG A 203 -16.16 0.13 -11.91
CA ARG A 203 -17.36 -0.50 -12.48
C ARG A 203 -17.77 0.15 -13.80
N ASP A 204 -17.70 1.49 -13.84
CA ASP A 204 -18.20 2.29 -14.95
C ASP A 204 -17.16 2.45 -16.08
N ASN A 205 -15.90 2.03 -15.85
CA ASN A 205 -14.78 2.14 -16.78
C ASN A 205 -14.00 0.81 -16.89
N LEU A 206 -14.71 -0.31 -17.08
CA LEU A 206 -14.09 -1.61 -17.30
C LEU A 206 -13.32 -1.63 -18.64
N TYR A 207 -12.16 -2.30 -18.63
CA TYR A 207 -11.28 -2.54 -19.78
C TYR A 207 -10.87 -4.00 -19.86
#